data_AF-A0A382H690-F1
#
_entry.id   AF-A0A382H690-F1
#
_cell.length_a   1.000
_cell.length_b   1.000
_cell.length_c   1.000
_cell.angle_alpha   90.00
_cell.angle_beta   90.00
_cell.angle_gamma   90.00
#
_symmetry.space_group_name_H-M   'P 1'
#
loop_
_entity.id
_entity.type
_entity.pdbx_description
1 polymer ?
#
loop_
_entity_poly.entity_id
_entity_poly.type
_entity_poly.pdbx_seq_one_letter_code
_entity_poly.pdbx_strand_id
1 'polypeptide(L)'
;MLERGFPQVVRVDCDENTGFVQGNYLALEKASGDYLLLLNTDTEVESGALGPLLEFMAGHPQAGAVGPKLLNRDGTLQLSCGISPSLATEFTHKMLLHNLFPFFKFGGWDHAEIREVGWVTGACLMMRREVVAQMGFLDPALFMFYEDLEW
;
A
#
# COMPACT_ATOMS: atom_id res chain seq x y z
N MET A 1 -25.12 1.35 -11.60
CA MET A 1 -24.32 1.74 -12.78
C MET A 1 -23.10 0.85 -12.93
N LEU A 2 -22.30 0.67 -11.87
CA LEU A 2 -21.14 -0.24 -11.87
C LEU A 2 -21.50 -1.68 -12.23
N GLU A 3 -22.41 -2.32 -11.51
CA GLU A 3 -22.79 -3.73 -11.75
C GLU A 3 -23.32 -4.02 -13.16
N ARG A 4 -23.94 -3.02 -13.80
CA ARG A 4 -24.47 -3.16 -15.17
C ARG A 4 -23.40 -3.00 -16.24
N GLY A 5 -22.36 -2.20 -15.97
CA GLY A 5 -21.27 -1.95 -16.91
C GLY A 5 -20.05 -2.86 -16.72
N PHE A 6 -19.88 -3.42 -15.51
CA PHE A 6 -18.73 -4.21 -15.10
C PHE A 6 -19.21 -5.44 -14.33
N PRO A 7 -19.67 -6.51 -15.02
CA PRO A 7 -20.21 -7.71 -14.37
C PRO A 7 -19.18 -8.44 -13.48
N GLN A 8 -17.89 -8.17 -13.67
CA GLN A 8 -16.81 -8.68 -12.84
C GLN A 8 -16.66 -7.94 -11.49
N VAL A 9 -17.33 -6.80 -11.31
CA VAL A 9 -17.24 -6.01 -10.09
C VAL A 9 -18.22 -6.58 -9.06
N VAL A 10 -17.68 -7.04 -7.94
CA VAL A 10 -18.45 -7.41 -6.75
C VAL A 10 -18.44 -6.22 -5.80
N ARG A 11 -19.61 -5.65 -5.53
CA ARG A 11 -19.75 -4.58 -4.53
C ARG A 11 -19.90 -5.19 -3.13
N VAL A 12 -19.19 -4.62 -2.18
CA VAL A 12 -19.32 -4.94 -0.75
C VAL A 12 -19.80 -3.67 -0.06
N ASP A 13 -21.05 -3.70 0.38
CA ASP A 13 -21.66 -2.58 1.10
C ASP A 13 -21.45 -2.77 2.61
N CYS A 14 -21.20 -1.67 3.31
CA CYS A 14 -21.16 -1.61 4.77
C CYS A 14 -22.36 -0.80 5.25
N ASP A 15 -23.03 -1.27 6.32
CA ASP A 15 -24.20 -0.57 6.88
C ASP A 15 -23.81 0.74 7.58
N GLU A 16 -22.55 0.86 7.99
CA GLU A 16 -21.95 2.04 8.61
C GLU A 16 -20.55 2.33 8.05
N ASN A 17 -19.96 3.45 8.44
CA ASN A 17 -18.57 3.74 8.10
C ASN A 17 -17.63 2.90 8.98
N THR A 18 -17.13 1.81 8.42
CA THR A 18 -16.23 0.87 9.11
C THR A 18 -14.75 1.30 9.04
N GLY A 19 -14.44 2.43 8.42
CA GLY A 19 -13.05 2.84 8.19
C GLY A 19 -12.35 2.06 7.09
N PHE A 20 -11.07 2.38 6.87
CA PHE A 20 -10.23 1.82 5.82
C PHE A 20 -9.98 0.32 6.03
N VAL A 21 -9.52 -0.07 7.22
CA VAL A 21 -9.10 -1.44 7.49
C VAL A 21 -10.26 -2.42 7.35
N GLN A 22 -11.32 -2.21 8.12
CA GLN A 22 -12.44 -3.15 8.14
C GLN A 22 -13.17 -3.19 6.80
N GLY A 23 -13.31 -2.05 6.11
CA GLY A 23 -13.93 -2.02 4.78
C GLY A 23 -13.15 -2.84 3.74
N ASN A 24 -11.82 -2.70 3.73
CA ASN A 24 -10.95 -3.49 2.86
C ASN A 24 -10.93 -4.97 3.27
N TYR A 25 -10.94 -5.27 4.57
CA TYR A 25 -10.99 -6.64 5.09
C TYR A 25 -12.20 -7.42 4.53
N LEU A 26 -13.39 -6.82 4.60
CA LEU A 26 -14.63 -7.42 4.07
C LEU A 26 -14.58 -7.69 2.56
N ALA A 27 -13.89 -6.83 1.81
CA ALA A 27 -13.68 -7.03 0.38
C ALA A 27 -12.68 -8.16 0.11
N LEU A 28 -11.60 -8.25 0.90
CA LEU A 28 -10.59 -9.28 0.77
C LEU A 28 -11.09 -10.68 1.10
N GLU A 29 -12.02 -10.83 2.05
CA GLU A 29 -12.67 -12.12 2.31
C GLU A 29 -13.40 -12.69 1.09
N LYS A 30 -13.80 -11.84 0.13
CA LYS A 30 -14.43 -12.25 -1.12
C LYS A 30 -13.45 -12.40 -2.27
N ALA A 31 -12.20 -11.97 -2.10
CA ALA A 31 -11.18 -12.02 -3.14
C ALA A 31 -10.63 -13.45 -3.30
N SER A 32 -10.43 -13.88 -4.55
CA SER A 32 -10.00 -15.25 -4.88
C SER A 32 -8.67 -15.33 -5.63
N GLY A 33 -8.07 -14.18 -5.96
CA GLY A 33 -6.78 -14.10 -6.65
C GLY A 33 -5.61 -14.59 -5.79
N ASP A 34 -4.54 -15.04 -6.44
CA ASP A 34 -3.29 -15.40 -5.76
C ASP A 34 -2.54 -14.17 -5.22
N TYR A 35 -2.75 -13.03 -5.89
CA TYR A 35 -2.31 -11.71 -5.46
C TYR A 35 -3.53 -10.84 -5.15
N LEU A 36 -3.43 -10.07 -4.07
CA LEU A 36 -4.43 -9.14 -3.59
C LEU A 36 -3.90 -7.73 -3.81
N LEU A 37 -4.67 -6.85 -4.43
CA LEU A 37 -4.28 -5.46 -4.68
C LEU A 37 -5.21 -4.53 -3.92
N LEU A 38 -4.66 -3.77 -2.97
CA LEU A 38 -5.29 -2.56 -2.48
C LEU A 38 -4.99 -1.43 -3.43
N LEU A 39 -6.03 -0.70 -3.81
CA LEU A 39 -5.93 0.46 -4.69
C LEU A 39 -6.95 1.49 -4.24
N ASN A 40 -6.48 2.68 -3.87
CA ASN A 40 -7.38 3.73 -3.46
C ASN A 40 -8.24 4.23 -4.63
N THR A 41 -9.47 4.62 -4.31
CA THR A 41 -10.46 5.07 -5.30
C THR A 41 -10.10 6.39 -6.00
N ASP A 42 -9.11 7.12 -5.49
CA ASP A 42 -8.58 8.37 -6.05
C ASP A 42 -7.28 8.15 -6.86
N THR A 43 -6.93 6.91 -7.17
CA THR A 43 -5.75 6.55 -7.98
C THR A 43 -6.09 6.48 -9.47
N GLU A 44 -5.21 7.01 -10.31
CA GLU A 44 -5.23 6.80 -11.76
C GLU A 44 -4.16 5.77 -12.13
N VAL A 45 -4.58 4.65 -12.73
CA VAL A 45 -3.66 3.57 -13.13
C VAL A 45 -3.21 3.79 -14.56
N GLU A 46 -1.92 4.05 -14.76
CA GLU A 46 -1.34 4.13 -16.10
C GLU A 46 -1.39 2.77 -16.82
N SER A 47 -1.51 2.83 -18.15
CA SER A 47 -1.53 1.62 -18.98
C SER A 47 -0.25 0.81 -18.77
N GLY A 48 -0.41 -0.45 -18.34
CA GLY A 48 0.71 -1.35 -18.08
C GLY A 48 1.33 -1.23 -16.68
N ALA A 49 0.84 -0.35 -15.80
CA ALA A 49 1.45 -0.15 -14.47
C ALA A 49 1.39 -1.38 -13.55
N LEU A 50 0.36 -2.23 -13.68
CA LEU A 50 0.17 -3.40 -12.82
C LEU A 50 0.99 -4.63 -13.24
N GLY A 51 1.38 -4.72 -14.51
CA GLY A 51 2.14 -5.86 -15.05
C GLY A 51 3.48 -6.06 -14.34
N PRO A 52 4.32 -5.01 -14.23
CA PRO A 52 5.61 -5.08 -13.54
C PRO A 52 5.50 -5.50 -12.06
N LEU A 53 4.41 -5.13 -11.37
CA LEU A 53 4.18 -5.54 -9.98
C LEU A 53 3.96 -7.05 -9.89
N LEU A 54 3.11 -7.60 -10.77
CA LEU A 54 2.88 -9.05 -10.85
C LEU A 54 4.14 -9.81 -11.26
N GLU A 55 4.89 -9.30 -12.23
CA GLU A 55 6.16 -9.90 -12.68
C GLU A 55 7.20 -9.91 -11.55
N PHE A 56 7.32 -8.80 -10.81
CA PHE A 56 8.20 -8.72 -9.65
C PHE A 56 7.81 -9.75 -8.60
N MET A 57 6.53 -9.82 -8.23
CA MET A 57 6.04 -10.79 -7.26
C MET A 57 6.28 -12.22 -7.76
N ALA A 58 5.95 -12.55 -9.01
CA ALA A 58 6.19 -13.88 -9.55
C ALA A 58 7.68 -14.28 -9.51
N GLY A 59 8.59 -13.32 -9.77
CA GLY A 59 10.04 -13.54 -9.74
C GLY A 59 10.67 -13.57 -8.34
N HIS A 60 9.98 -13.11 -7.31
CA HIS A 60 10.50 -13.00 -5.93
C HIS A 60 9.56 -13.67 -4.92
N PRO A 61 9.56 -15.02 -4.82
CA PRO A 61 8.69 -15.76 -3.89
C PRO A 61 8.78 -15.30 -2.43
N GLN A 62 9.94 -14.81 -1.99
CA GLN A 62 10.19 -14.29 -0.66
C GLN A 62 9.57 -12.90 -0.38
N ALA A 63 9.18 -12.16 -1.42
CA ALA A 63 8.52 -10.87 -1.25
C ALA A 63 7.04 -11.07 -0.91
N GLY A 64 6.62 -10.60 0.27
CA GLY A 64 5.22 -10.70 0.71
C GLY A 64 4.32 -9.62 0.14
N ALA A 65 4.87 -8.44 -0.11
CA ALA A 65 4.17 -7.30 -0.69
C ALA A 65 5.06 -6.43 -1.59
N VAL A 66 4.45 -5.65 -2.47
CA VAL A 66 5.10 -4.65 -3.32
C VAL A 66 4.18 -3.45 -3.55
N GLY A 67 4.74 -2.24 -3.58
CA GLY A 67 4.07 -1.03 -4.04
C GLY A 67 4.82 -0.39 -5.20
N PRO A 68 4.13 0.27 -6.15
CA PRO A 68 4.77 1.03 -7.21
C PRO A 68 5.26 2.39 -6.68
N LYS A 69 6.12 3.04 -7.47
CA LYS A 69 6.34 4.48 -7.34
C LYS A 69 5.03 5.22 -7.65
N LEU A 70 4.55 6.03 -6.72
CA LEU A 70 3.40 6.90 -6.93
C LEU A 70 3.81 8.31 -7.38
N LEU A 71 2.97 8.90 -8.23
CA LEU A 71 3.14 10.25 -8.74
C LEU A 71 1.91 11.08 -8.37
N ASN A 72 2.13 12.34 -8.01
CA ASN A 72 1.07 13.33 -7.94
C ASN A 72 0.58 13.65 -9.37
N ARG A 73 -0.58 14.32 -9.47
CA ARG A 73 -1.17 14.72 -10.76
C ARG A 73 -0.26 15.61 -11.63
N ASP A 74 0.67 16.34 -11.01
CA ASP A 74 1.65 17.18 -11.71
C ASP A 74 2.91 16.39 -12.15
N GLY A 75 2.92 15.07 -11.95
CA GLY A 75 4.04 14.17 -12.25
C GLY A 75 5.16 14.19 -11.21
N THR A 76 5.04 14.95 -10.13
CA THR A 76 6.02 14.94 -9.05
C THR A 76 5.90 13.67 -8.21
N LEU A 77 6.99 13.26 -7.56
CA LEU A 77 7.00 12.09 -6.69
C LEU A 77 6.01 12.25 -5.52
N GLN A 78 5.13 11.26 -5.36
CA GLN A 78 4.32 11.09 -4.15
C GLN A 78 5.00 10.07 -3.25
N LEU A 79 5.48 10.51 -2.09
CA LEU A 79 6.13 9.62 -1.13
C LEU A 79 5.14 8.54 -0.67
N SER A 80 5.45 7.29 -1.00
CA SER A 80 4.56 6.12 -0.84
C SER A 80 5.26 4.93 -0.17
N CYS A 81 6.49 5.12 0.26
CA CYS A 81 7.27 4.14 1.02
C CYS A 81 8.34 4.84 1.85
N GLY A 82 8.93 4.12 2.79
CA GLY A 82 10.04 4.66 3.56
C GLY A 82 10.78 3.65 4.42
N ILE A 83 11.76 4.14 5.17
CA ILE A 83 12.47 3.35 6.19
C ILE A 83 11.55 3.04 7.36
N SER A 84 11.80 1.91 8.01
CA SER A 84 11.05 1.50 9.20
C SER A 84 11.10 2.60 10.27
N PRO A 85 9.97 2.85 10.94
CA PRO A 85 9.92 3.79 12.06
C PRO A 85 10.81 3.29 13.20
N SER A 86 11.47 4.23 13.87
CA SER A 86 12.29 4.02 15.06
C SER A 86 12.14 5.25 15.94
N LEU A 87 12.46 5.14 17.24
CA LEU A 87 12.41 6.29 18.14
C LEU A 87 13.26 7.47 17.62
N ALA A 88 14.39 7.17 16.99
CA ALA A 88 15.27 8.19 16.41
C ALA A 88 14.66 8.85 15.18
N THR A 89 14.10 8.07 14.24
CA THR A 89 13.44 8.63 13.04
C THR A 89 12.20 9.42 13.44
N GLU A 90 11.36 8.90 14.33
CA GLU A 90 10.18 9.60 14.85
C GLU A 90 10.54 10.92 15.56
N PHE A 91 11.54 10.91 16.44
CA PHE A 91 11.99 12.12 17.12
C PHE A 91 12.48 13.17 16.11
N THR A 92 13.26 12.75 15.13
CA THR A 92 13.84 13.63 14.10
C THR A 92 12.75 14.21 13.19
N HIS A 93 11.71 13.44 12.88
CA HIS A 93 10.55 13.90 12.11
C HIS A 93 9.69 14.88 12.89
N LYS A 94 9.33 14.56 14.14
CA LYS A 94 8.52 15.42 15.01
C LYS A 94 9.21 16.75 15.33
N MET A 95 10.54 16.75 15.44
CA MET A 95 11.35 17.96 15.66
C MET A 95 11.74 18.71 14.38
N LEU A 96 11.25 18.28 13.20
CA LEU A 96 11.59 18.83 11.89
C LEU A 96 13.10 18.80 11.54
N LEU A 97 13.89 18.04 12.31
CA LEU A 97 15.35 17.92 12.15
C LEU A 97 15.73 17.17 10.87
N HIS A 98 14.81 16.41 10.28
CA HIS A 98 15.00 15.72 8.99
C HIS A 98 15.23 16.69 7.82
N ASN A 99 14.86 17.96 7.98
CA ASN A 99 15.18 19.03 7.03
C ASN A 99 16.66 19.43 7.06
N LEU A 100 17.30 19.27 8.23
CA LEU A 100 18.73 19.57 8.42
C LEU A 100 19.60 18.34 8.18
N PHE A 101 19.06 17.15 8.45
CA PHE A 101 19.77 15.87 8.36
C PHE A 101 19.06 14.95 7.35
N PRO A 102 19.45 14.98 6.06
CA PRO A 102 18.79 14.22 4.99
C PRO A 102 18.74 12.71 5.23
N PHE A 103 19.69 12.17 6.00
CA PHE A 103 19.75 10.76 6.36
C PHE A 103 18.50 10.26 7.10
N PHE A 104 17.78 11.14 7.80
CA PHE A 104 16.56 10.77 8.51
C PHE A 104 15.29 10.94 7.68
N LYS A 105 15.38 11.36 6.41
CA LYS A 105 14.19 11.44 5.55
C LYS A 105 13.68 10.04 5.25
N PHE A 106 12.38 9.83 5.45
CA PHE A 106 11.78 8.50 5.32
C PHE A 106 12.02 7.85 3.95
N GLY A 107 12.04 8.63 2.86
CA GLY A 107 12.26 8.16 1.49
C GLY A 107 13.25 9.03 0.70
N GLY A 108 14.32 9.49 1.33
CA GLY A 108 15.29 10.44 0.75
C GLY A 108 16.26 9.85 -0.29
N TRP A 109 15.82 8.90 -1.10
CA TRP A 109 16.61 8.25 -2.16
C TRP A 109 15.92 8.37 -3.52
N ASP A 110 16.55 7.85 -4.57
CA ASP A 110 15.93 7.75 -5.89
C ASP A 110 14.93 6.58 -5.95
N HIS A 111 13.69 6.88 -6.36
CA HIS A 111 12.58 5.93 -6.46
C HIS A 111 12.51 5.25 -7.85
N ALA A 112 13.57 5.33 -8.66
CA ALA A 112 13.69 4.65 -9.94
C ALA A 112 14.10 3.16 -9.83
N GLU A 113 14.58 2.73 -8.68
CA GLU A 113 15.08 1.36 -8.45
C GLU A 113 14.16 0.56 -7.53
N ILE A 114 14.16 -0.77 -7.73
CA ILE A 114 13.52 -1.71 -6.80
C ILE A 114 14.30 -1.71 -5.49
N ARG A 115 13.58 -1.61 -4.37
CA ARG A 115 14.19 -1.51 -3.04
C ARG A 115 13.32 -2.17 -1.99
N GLU A 116 13.98 -2.83 -1.04
CA GLU A 116 13.37 -3.25 0.22
C GLU A 116 13.17 -2.03 1.13
N VAL A 117 11.96 -1.86 1.61
CA VAL A 117 11.52 -0.69 2.40
C VAL A 117 10.84 -1.16 3.67
N GLY A 118 10.79 -0.29 4.67
CA GLY A 118 10.20 -0.59 5.97
C GLY A 118 8.70 -0.33 6.09
N TRP A 119 8.10 0.30 5.08
CA TRP A 119 6.65 0.45 4.93
C TRP A 119 6.33 0.87 3.49
N VAL A 120 5.10 0.59 3.07
CA VAL A 120 4.51 0.98 1.78
C VAL A 120 3.08 1.43 2.05
N THR A 121 2.63 2.51 1.41
CA THR A 121 1.25 2.98 1.62
C THR A 121 0.21 2.07 0.99
N GLY A 122 -0.94 1.96 1.65
CA GLY A 122 -2.14 1.26 1.16
C GLY A 122 -2.79 1.93 -0.06
N ALA A 123 -2.24 3.05 -0.55
CA ALA A 123 -2.70 3.71 -1.76
C ALA A 123 -2.58 2.80 -3.00
N CYS A 124 -1.51 2.02 -3.09
CA CYS A 124 -1.35 0.95 -4.07
C CYS A 124 -0.41 -0.12 -3.50
N LEU A 125 -0.98 -1.20 -2.98
CA LEU A 125 -0.25 -2.28 -2.31
C LEU A 125 -0.69 -3.63 -2.84
N MET A 126 0.23 -4.34 -3.50
CA MET A 126 0.01 -5.71 -3.95
C MET A 126 0.64 -6.69 -2.96
N MET A 127 -0.14 -7.65 -2.48
CA MET A 127 0.28 -8.66 -1.50
C MET A 127 0.03 -10.07 -2.03
N ARG A 128 0.79 -11.04 -1.52
CA ARG A 128 0.42 -12.45 -1.71
C ARG A 128 -0.74 -12.79 -0.80
N ARG A 129 -1.73 -13.50 -1.34
CA ARG A 129 -2.84 -14.01 -0.54
C ARG A 129 -2.37 -14.91 0.60
N GLU A 130 -1.33 -15.73 0.38
CA GLU A 130 -0.80 -16.63 1.42
C GLU A 130 -0.20 -15.88 2.60
N VAL A 131 0.43 -14.72 2.34
CA VAL A 131 1.02 -13.87 3.38
C VAL A 131 -0.08 -13.18 4.18
N VAL A 132 -1.10 -12.67 3.50
CA VAL A 132 -2.31 -12.14 4.16
C VAL A 132 -3.03 -13.19 5.01
N ALA A 133 -3.11 -14.44 4.53
CA ALA A 133 -3.72 -15.52 5.29
C ALA A 133 -2.92 -15.94 6.54
N GLN A 134 -1.60 -15.75 6.55
CA GLN A 134 -0.72 -16.11 7.66
C GLN A 134 -0.62 -15.02 8.72
N MET A 135 -0.46 -13.76 8.28
CA MET A 135 -0.19 -12.63 9.18
C MET A 135 -1.47 -11.92 9.64
N GLY A 136 -2.61 -12.20 9.00
CA GLY A 136 -3.77 -11.31 9.05
C GLY A 136 -3.64 -10.22 7.99
N PHE A 137 -4.65 -9.37 7.84
CA PHE A 137 -4.65 -8.33 6.81
C PHE A 137 -4.21 -6.96 7.36
N LEU A 138 -5.01 -6.36 8.21
CA LEU A 138 -4.68 -5.14 8.96
C LEU A 138 -5.41 -5.28 10.31
N ASP A 139 -4.87 -4.71 11.38
CA ASP A 139 -5.49 -4.80 12.70
C ASP A 139 -6.88 -4.15 12.66
N PRO A 140 -7.98 -4.90 12.88
CA PRO A 140 -9.32 -4.36 12.87
C PRO A 140 -9.55 -3.28 13.95
N ALA A 141 -8.64 -3.13 14.93
CA ALA A 141 -8.66 -2.01 15.87
C ALA A 141 -8.28 -0.66 15.23
N LEU A 142 -7.60 -0.67 14.08
CA LEU A 142 -7.27 0.54 13.34
C LEU A 142 -8.44 0.96 12.45
N PHE A 143 -8.87 2.21 12.58
CA PHE A 143 -9.93 2.76 11.73
C PHE A 143 -9.37 3.26 10.38
N MET A 144 -8.27 4.03 10.41
CA MET A 144 -7.60 4.64 9.26
C MET A 144 -6.26 5.23 9.74
N PHE A 145 -5.24 5.21 8.88
CA PHE A 145 -3.86 5.66 9.15
C PHE A 145 -3.05 4.74 10.07
N TYR A 146 -1.74 4.69 9.80
CA TYR A 146 -0.73 3.83 10.45
C TYR A 146 -0.82 2.33 10.19
N GLU A 147 -1.85 1.88 9.47
CA GLU A 147 -2.02 0.51 8.98
C GLU A 147 -0.86 0.07 8.07
N ASP A 148 -0.25 1.02 7.38
CA ASP A 148 0.92 0.83 6.50
C ASP A 148 2.19 0.36 7.24
N LEU A 149 2.24 0.49 8.58
CA LEU A 149 3.39 0.15 9.41
C LEU A 149 3.29 -1.25 10.05
N GLU A 150 2.20 -1.98 9.83
CA GLU A 150 1.98 -3.29 10.45
C GLU A 150 2.76 -4.44 9.79
N TRP A 151 3.32 -4.19 8.61
CA TRP A 151 3.89 -5.18 7.70
C TRP A 151 5.40 -5.07 7.50
#